data_AF-A0A6M3L028-F1
#
_entry.id   AF-A0A6M3L028-F1
#
_cell.length_a   1.000
_cell.length_b   1.000
_cell.length_c   1.000
_cell.angle_alpha   90.00
_cell.angle_beta   90.00
_cell.angle_gamma   90.00
#
_symmetry.space_group_name_H-M   'P 1'
#
loop_
_entity.id
_entity.type
_entity.pdbx_description
1 polymer ?
#
loop_
_entity_poly.entity_id
_entity_poly.type
_entity_poly.pdbx_seq_one_letter_code
_entity_poly.pdbx_strand_id
1 'polypeptide(L)'
;MTRLCKCGCGLEVKPKREFLRGHYARVNNPMKGKNHSLITKMKISKKVKGRKRSPESIAKIAKARRGRKHSLETKIKMSRNNGMHRSEVREKVRLALNRPDVKIKMSLASSGRFVSIETRNKISRIHKGKKKPYMSIRMLGENNPMKNPEIAKKSGLAKKGRIQTLEERFNRGKSFRGKHLSATHREKISKAIKNLGNRHPMRIPRIKAIQMKKWARTSGLKEPNKPERELDRILQSLFPKEYKLNTKKRILILGGKIPDFVNINGKKKLIELYGDYWHRGQDPNKRINYFKQFGWNTMVIWEKELKEESKLKIRLTNFHERGIDSRLNLCKIRS
;
A
#
# COMPACT_ATOMS: atom_id res chain seq x y z
N MET A 1 1.01 22.06 79.12
CA MET A 1 1.78 20.80 79.28
C MET A 1 1.57 19.93 78.04
N THR A 2 2.61 19.74 77.22
CA THR A 2 2.57 18.77 76.13
C THR A 2 2.57 17.37 76.73
N ARG A 3 1.66 16.49 76.28
CA ARG A 3 1.61 15.10 76.73
C ARG A 3 2.38 14.25 75.73
N LEU A 4 3.25 13.36 76.21
CA LEU A 4 3.96 12.41 75.38
C LEU A 4 3.09 11.15 75.16
N CYS A 5 3.27 10.51 74.00
CA CYS A 5 2.54 9.30 73.63
C CYS A 5 2.87 8.14 74.60
N LYS A 6 1.84 7.54 75.22
CA LYS A 6 1.98 6.44 76.21
C LYS A 6 2.63 5.17 75.68
N CYS A 7 2.85 5.03 74.37
CA CYS A 7 3.57 3.89 73.80
C CYS A 7 5.11 3.96 73.97
N GLY A 8 5.64 5.00 74.60
CA GLY A 8 7.08 5.18 74.83
C GLY A 8 7.88 5.65 73.61
N CYS A 9 7.24 6.16 72.55
CA CYS A 9 7.96 6.61 71.36
C CYS A 9 8.52 8.04 71.46
N GLY A 10 8.31 8.73 72.58
CA GLY A 10 8.79 10.10 72.80
C GLY A 10 8.12 11.20 71.96
N LEU A 11 7.07 10.89 71.20
CA LEU A 11 6.39 11.88 70.35
C LEU A 11 5.20 12.52 71.08
N GLU A 12 4.97 13.80 70.84
CA GLU A 12 3.86 14.55 71.43
C GLU A 12 2.49 14.12 70.88
N VAL A 13 1.49 14.06 71.77
CA VAL A 13 0.09 13.78 71.42
C VAL A 13 -0.78 15.02 71.62
N LYS A 14 -1.78 15.16 70.75
CA LYS A 14 -2.78 16.22 70.88
C LYS A 14 -3.47 16.16 72.25
N PRO A 15 -3.85 17.30 72.85
CA PRO A 15 -4.65 17.33 74.07
C PRO A 15 -5.88 16.40 73.92
N LYS A 16 -6.18 15.60 74.96
CA LYS A 16 -7.21 14.55 75.01
C LYS A 16 -6.89 13.20 74.33
N ARG A 17 -5.69 12.99 73.77
CA ARG A 17 -5.29 11.67 73.25
C ARG A 17 -4.14 11.09 74.06
N GLU A 18 -4.21 9.79 74.35
CA GLU A 18 -3.13 9.07 75.03
C GLU A 18 -2.09 8.50 74.06
N PHE A 19 -2.51 8.22 72.83
CA PHE A 19 -1.68 7.65 71.78
C PHE A 19 -1.77 8.47 70.49
N LEU A 20 -0.68 8.52 69.74
CA LEU A 20 -0.72 8.93 68.34
C LEU A 20 -1.63 8.00 67.54
N ARG A 21 -2.25 8.50 66.46
CA ARG A 21 -3.18 7.72 65.64
C ARG A 21 -2.45 6.47 65.10
N GLY A 22 -2.87 5.28 65.56
CA GLY A 22 -2.27 3.99 65.20
C GLY A 22 -1.20 3.46 66.15
N HIS A 23 -0.85 4.16 67.23
CA HIS A 23 0.10 3.69 68.24
C HIS A 23 -0.51 2.77 69.30
N TYR A 24 -1.83 2.84 69.54
CA TYR A 24 -2.50 1.93 70.49
C TYR A 24 -2.35 0.45 70.10
N ALA A 25 -2.37 0.12 68.80
CA ALA A 25 -2.18 -1.23 68.27
C ALA A 25 -0.73 -1.75 68.39
N ARG A 26 0.22 -0.90 68.81
CA ARG A 26 1.65 -1.21 68.86
C ARG A 26 2.14 -1.65 70.23
N VAL A 27 1.39 -1.39 71.30
CA VAL A 27 1.85 -1.65 72.67
C VAL A 27 1.46 -3.06 73.12
N ASN A 28 0.27 -3.55 72.74
CA ASN A 28 -0.26 -4.85 73.20
C ASN A 28 -0.50 -5.88 72.09
N ASN A 29 0.12 -5.74 70.91
CA ASN A 29 0.00 -6.79 69.89
C ASN A 29 1.08 -7.86 70.12
N PRO A 30 0.73 -9.07 70.61
CA PRO A 30 1.70 -10.13 70.95
C PRO A 30 2.49 -10.66 69.74
N MET A 31 2.10 -10.26 68.52
CA MET A 31 2.76 -10.64 67.26
C MET A 31 3.69 -9.55 66.73
N LYS A 32 3.72 -8.35 67.32
CA LYS A 32 4.57 -7.27 66.85
C LYS A 32 6.05 -7.62 67.10
N GLY A 33 6.85 -7.64 66.04
CA GLY A 33 8.27 -7.99 66.11
C GLY A 33 8.56 -9.49 66.05
N LYS A 34 7.55 -10.36 66.15
CA LYS A 34 7.76 -11.81 65.98
C LYS A 34 7.92 -12.15 64.50
N ASN A 35 9.10 -12.67 64.14
CA ASN A 35 9.33 -13.23 62.81
C ASN A 35 8.71 -14.62 62.73
N HIS A 36 7.76 -14.82 61.82
CA HIS A 36 7.28 -16.16 61.51
C HIS A 36 8.41 -17.05 60.98
N SER A 37 8.49 -18.28 61.47
CA SER A 37 9.40 -19.30 60.92
C SER A 37 9.14 -19.51 59.41
N LEU A 38 10.15 -19.93 58.66
CA LEU A 38 10.02 -20.22 57.22
C LEU A 38 8.88 -21.20 56.95
N ILE A 39 8.73 -22.23 57.80
CA ILE A 39 7.65 -23.22 57.73
C ILE A 39 6.28 -22.54 57.88
N THR A 40 6.12 -21.63 58.85
CA THR A 40 4.87 -20.90 59.06
C THR A 40 4.56 -19.98 57.89
N LYS A 41 5.56 -19.28 57.35
CA LYS A 41 5.42 -18.46 56.14
C LYS A 41 4.99 -19.31 54.93
N MET A 42 5.55 -20.51 54.77
CA MET A 42 5.13 -21.45 53.72
C MET A 42 3.69 -21.92 53.91
N LYS A 43 3.26 -22.26 55.14
CA LYS A 43 1.87 -22.66 55.42
C LYS A 43 0.87 -21.54 55.10
N ILE A 44 1.17 -20.30 55.51
CA ILE A 44 0.35 -19.13 55.18
C ILE A 44 0.31 -18.90 53.68
N SER A 45 1.47 -18.96 53.00
CA SER A 45 1.55 -18.79 51.55
C SER A 45 0.73 -19.83 50.81
N LYS A 46 0.87 -21.13 51.15
CA LYS A 46 0.06 -22.21 50.57
C LYS A 46 -1.44 -21.99 50.79
N LYS A 47 -1.85 -21.55 51.98
CA LYS A 47 -3.28 -21.31 52.32
C LYS A 47 -3.88 -20.12 51.55
N VAL A 48 -3.08 -19.10 51.25
CA VAL A 48 -3.53 -17.88 50.55
C VAL A 48 -3.41 -18.00 49.04
N LYS A 49 -2.45 -18.79 48.53
CA LYS A 49 -2.23 -18.98 47.10
C LYS A 49 -3.49 -19.56 46.45
N GLY A 50 -4.02 -18.86 45.45
CA GLY A 50 -5.22 -19.26 44.72
C GLY A 50 -6.56 -18.81 45.32
N ARG A 51 -6.59 -18.28 46.56
CA ARG A 51 -7.84 -17.72 47.12
C ARG A 51 -8.25 -16.47 46.33
N LYS A 52 -9.38 -16.56 45.63
CA LYS A 52 -10.02 -15.40 45.00
C LYS A 52 -10.74 -14.59 46.09
N ARG A 53 -10.66 -13.26 46.02
CA ARG A 53 -11.47 -12.39 46.89
C ARG A 53 -12.94 -12.53 46.49
N SER A 54 -13.83 -12.46 47.47
CA SER A 54 -15.26 -12.41 47.18
C SER A 54 -15.62 -11.18 46.34
N PRO A 55 -16.67 -11.23 45.51
CA PRO A 55 -17.14 -10.08 44.75
C PRO A 55 -17.38 -8.84 45.63
N GLU A 56 -17.95 -9.02 46.83
CA GLU A 56 -18.17 -7.97 47.81
C GLU A 56 -16.87 -7.33 48.30
N SER A 57 -15.84 -8.15 48.60
CA SER A 57 -14.53 -7.66 49.01
C SER A 57 -13.86 -6.85 47.90
N ILE A 58 -13.99 -7.31 46.65
CA ILE A 58 -13.51 -6.58 45.47
C ILE A 58 -14.25 -5.25 45.33
N ALA A 59 -15.59 -5.25 45.46
CA ALA A 59 -16.41 -4.05 45.38
C ALA A 59 -16.07 -3.04 46.47
N LYS A 60 -15.86 -3.48 47.71
CA LYS A 60 -15.47 -2.61 48.85
C LYS A 60 -14.11 -1.95 48.61
N ILE A 61 -13.13 -2.72 48.12
CA ILE A 61 -11.80 -2.19 47.78
C ILE A 61 -11.88 -1.22 46.60
N ALA A 62 -12.69 -1.54 45.58
CA ALA A 62 -12.89 -0.69 44.42
C ALA A 62 -13.55 0.63 44.81
N LYS A 63 -14.62 0.60 45.62
CA LYS A 63 -15.30 1.79 46.16
C LYS A 63 -14.34 2.66 46.98
N ALA A 64 -13.53 2.06 47.85
CA ALA A 64 -12.55 2.78 48.67
C ALA A 64 -11.39 3.41 47.85
N ARG A 65 -11.07 2.86 46.67
CA ARG A 65 -10.01 3.39 45.78
C ARG A 65 -10.55 4.36 44.73
N ARG A 66 -11.83 4.30 44.38
CA ARG A 66 -12.45 5.17 43.39
C ARG A 66 -12.32 6.63 43.84
N GLY A 67 -11.74 7.47 42.98
CA GLY A 67 -11.54 8.90 43.25
C GLY A 67 -10.29 9.26 44.07
N ARG A 68 -9.58 8.29 44.65
CA ARG A 68 -8.35 8.58 45.40
C ARG A 68 -7.22 8.97 44.44
N LYS A 69 -6.84 10.25 44.42
CA LYS A 69 -5.69 10.75 43.66
C LYS A 69 -4.41 10.51 44.48
N HIS A 70 -3.36 9.99 43.83
CA HIS A 70 -2.03 9.97 44.44
C HIS A 70 -1.48 11.39 44.58
N SER A 71 -0.83 11.68 45.70
CA SER A 71 -0.11 12.94 45.88
C SER A 71 0.99 13.08 44.82
N LEU A 72 1.40 14.31 44.52
CA LEU A 72 2.48 14.58 43.57
C LEU A 72 3.77 13.88 43.98
N GLU A 73 4.10 13.92 45.28
CA GLU A 73 5.25 13.21 45.86
C GLU A 73 5.17 11.70 45.63
N THR A 74 3.99 11.09 45.83
CA THR A 74 3.78 9.65 45.57
C THR A 74 3.97 9.34 44.09
N LYS A 75 3.46 10.19 43.19
CA LYS A 75 3.64 10.04 41.74
C LYS A 75 5.12 10.13 41.34
N ILE A 76 5.86 11.07 41.92
CA ILE A 76 7.31 11.22 41.70
C ILE A 76 8.05 9.97 42.19
N LYS A 77 7.73 9.48 43.40
CA LYS A 77 8.34 8.27 43.94
C LYS A 77 8.05 7.03 43.09
N MET A 78 6.80 6.86 42.63
CA MET A 78 6.42 5.78 41.72
C MET A 78 7.11 5.90 40.36
N SER A 79 7.29 7.12 39.84
CA SER A 79 8.00 7.37 38.58
C SER A 79 9.49 7.07 38.71
N ARG A 80 10.15 7.53 39.78
CA ARG A 80 11.57 7.24 40.07
C ARG A 80 11.83 5.75 40.29
N ASN A 81 10.89 5.05 40.93
CA ASN A 81 10.98 3.61 41.16
C ASN A 81 10.47 2.74 40.01
N ASN A 82 9.99 3.34 38.92
CA ASN A 82 9.63 2.57 37.74
C ASN A 82 10.91 2.06 37.07
N GLY A 83 11.20 0.77 37.28
CA GLY A 83 12.41 0.11 36.80
C GLY A 83 12.68 0.31 35.31
N MET A 84 11.66 0.57 34.50
CA MET A 84 11.79 0.87 33.06
C MET A 84 12.59 2.14 32.74
N HIS A 85 12.78 3.05 33.71
CA HIS A 85 13.66 4.21 33.54
C HIS A 85 15.14 3.85 33.68
N ARG A 86 15.49 2.73 34.34
CA ARG A 86 16.86 2.22 34.40
C ARG A 86 17.21 1.59 33.05
N SER A 87 18.30 2.05 32.44
CA SER A 87 18.79 1.57 31.13
C SER A 87 18.97 0.06 31.11
N GLU A 88 19.59 -0.50 32.17
CA GLU A 88 19.84 -1.93 32.32
C GLU A 88 18.56 -2.77 32.33
N VAL A 89 17.53 -2.33 33.05
CA VAL A 89 16.23 -3.04 33.12
C VAL A 89 15.54 -2.98 31.77
N ARG A 90 15.58 -1.82 31.11
CA ARG A 90 15.03 -1.65 29.76
C ARG A 90 15.74 -2.54 28.75
N GLU A 91 17.06 -2.66 28.85
CA GLU A 91 17.86 -3.52 27.99
C GLU A 91 17.56 -5.00 28.23
N LYS A 92 17.46 -5.43 29.50
CA LYS A 92 17.05 -6.79 29.86
C LYS A 92 15.66 -7.13 29.29
N VAL A 93 14.70 -6.21 29.40
CA VAL A 93 13.36 -6.38 28.81
C VAL A 93 13.43 -6.44 27.28
N ARG A 94 14.26 -5.58 26.66
CA ARG A 94 14.46 -5.56 25.20
C ARG A 94 15.03 -6.89 24.71
N LEU A 95 16.06 -7.42 25.36
CA LEU A 95 16.67 -8.70 25.04
C LEU A 95 15.67 -9.84 25.25
N ALA A 96 14.94 -9.85 26.36
CA ALA A 96 13.93 -10.87 26.64
C ALA A 96 12.80 -10.91 25.59
N LEU A 97 12.29 -9.75 25.18
CA LEU A 97 11.27 -9.64 24.12
C LEU A 97 11.82 -9.97 22.73
N ASN A 98 13.13 -9.85 22.52
CA ASN A 98 13.75 -10.12 21.24
C ASN A 98 14.10 -11.59 21.02
N ARG A 99 14.00 -12.44 22.04
CA ARG A 99 14.25 -13.88 21.89
C ARG A 99 13.29 -14.53 20.89
N PRO A 100 13.75 -15.42 20.00
CA PRO A 100 12.90 -16.03 18.96
C PRO A 100 11.66 -16.75 19.51
N ASP A 101 11.81 -17.52 20.59
CA ASP A 101 10.74 -18.24 21.29
C ASP A 101 9.63 -17.30 21.78
N VAL A 102 10.01 -16.18 22.40
CA VAL A 102 9.07 -15.15 22.88
C VAL A 102 8.34 -14.48 21.72
N LYS A 103 9.05 -14.15 20.63
CA LYS A 103 8.42 -13.57 19.43
C LYS A 103 7.41 -14.51 18.79
N ILE A 104 7.76 -15.79 18.65
CA ILE A 104 6.85 -16.82 18.14
C ILE A 104 5.61 -16.89 19.03
N LYS A 105 5.78 -16.97 20.36
CA LYS A 105 4.66 -17.01 21.30
C LYS A 105 3.76 -15.77 21.24
N MET A 106 4.34 -14.57 21.15
CA MET A 106 3.59 -13.32 20.99
C MET A 106 2.84 -13.26 19.65
N SER A 107 3.49 -13.74 18.58
CA SER A 107 2.89 -13.84 17.25
C SER A 107 1.72 -14.81 17.26
N LEU A 108 1.89 -16.01 17.82
CA LEU A 108 0.84 -17.02 17.95
C LEU A 108 -0.34 -16.52 18.79
N ALA A 109 -0.08 -15.85 19.91
CA ALA A 109 -1.12 -15.25 20.74
C ALA A 109 -1.88 -14.10 20.05
N SER A 110 -1.27 -13.49 19.03
CA SER A 110 -1.86 -12.39 18.24
C SER A 110 -2.53 -12.89 16.96
N SER A 111 -2.01 -13.96 16.35
CA SER A 111 -2.59 -14.61 15.18
C SER A 111 -3.93 -15.23 15.56
N GLY A 112 -4.97 -14.90 14.82
CA GLY A 112 -6.34 -15.35 15.11
C GLY A 112 -7.14 -14.44 16.03
N ARG A 113 -6.53 -13.39 16.62
CA ARG A 113 -7.29 -12.39 17.38
C ARG A 113 -8.00 -11.43 16.42
N PHE A 114 -9.23 -11.76 16.04
CA PHE A 114 -10.08 -10.87 15.27
C PHE A 114 -10.51 -9.69 16.13
N VAL A 115 -9.97 -8.51 15.85
CA VAL A 115 -10.50 -7.27 16.43
C VAL A 115 -11.91 -7.07 15.88
N SER A 116 -12.93 -7.14 16.75
CA SER A 116 -14.33 -6.96 16.35
C SER A 116 -14.55 -5.62 15.66
N ILE A 117 -15.55 -5.53 14.78
CA ILE A 117 -15.91 -4.27 14.10
C ILE A 117 -16.19 -3.16 15.13
N GLU A 118 -16.88 -3.49 16.22
CA GLU A 118 -17.14 -2.56 17.31
C GLU A 118 -15.85 -2.04 17.97
N THR A 119 -14.88 -2.93 18.23
CA THR A 119 -13.58 -2.55 18.79
C THR A 119 -12.79 -1.68 17.80
N ARG A 120 -12.81 -2.00 16.50
CA ARG A 120 -12.20 -1.13 15.47
C ARG A 120 -12.87 0.24 15.42
N ASN A 121 -14.20 0.30 15.55
CA ASN A 121 -14.94 1.55 15.57
C ASN A 121 -14.62 2.37 16.82
N LYS A 122 -14.48 1.74 17.99
CA LYS A 122 -14.03 2.40 19.24
C LYS A 122 -12.61 2.96 19.08
N ILE A 123 -11.67 2.16 18.57
CA ILE A 123 -10.30 2.63 18.28
C ILE A 123 -10.33 3.78 17.27
N SER A 124 -11.12 3.66 16.20
CA SER A 124 -11.26 4.69 15.18
C SER A 124 -11.81 5.99 15.78
N ARG A 125 -12.88 5.95 16.56
CA ARG A 125 -13.45 7.12 17.26
C ARG A 125 -12.45 7.79 18.20
N ILE A 126 -11.69 7.00 18.96
CA ILE A 126 -10.64 7.53 19.85
C ILE A 126 -9.56 8.28 19.08
N HIS A 127 -9.24 7.84 17.86
CA HIS A 127 -8.20 8.46 17.02
C HIS A 127 -8.75 9.53 16.06
N LYS A 128 -10.05 9.53 15.77
CA LYS A 128 -10.72 10.51 14.91
C LYS A 128 -10.72 11.86 15.63
N GLY A 129 -10.09 12.86 15.02
CA GLY A 129 -9.96 14.20 15.59
C GLY A 129 -8.74 14.39 16.50
N LYS A 130 -8.06 13.32 16.95
CA LYS A 130 -6.72 13.47 17.52
C LYS A 130 -5.78 13.90 16.39
N LYS A 131 -5.30 15.15 16.44
CA LYS A 131 -4.15 15.58 15.63
C LYS A 131 -3.08 14.52 15.83
N LYS A 132 -2.65 13.85 14.75
CA LYS A 132 -1.58 12.87 14.87
C LYS A 132 -0.41 13.57 15.59
N PRO A 133 0.20 12.94 16.61
CA PRO A 133 1.26 13.57 17.36
C PRO A 133 2.28 14.13 16.38
N TYR A 134 2.71 15.38 16.62
CA TYR A 134 3.60 16.21 15.80
C TYR A 134 4.74 15.42 15.09
N MET A 135 5.21 14.33 15.69
CA MET A 135 6.12 13.33 15.08
C MET A 135 5.70 12.78 13.70
N SER A 136 4.40 12.54 13.42
CA SER A 136 3.99 12.04 12.10
C SER A 136 3.95 13.14 11.03
N ILE A 137 3.87 14.41 11.45
CA ILE A 137 4.01 15.58 10.57
C ILE A 137 5.50 15.87 10.36
N ARG A 138 6.37 15.67 11.37
CA ARG A 138 7.85 15.72 11.22
C ARG A 138 8.38 14.76 10.15
N MET A 139 7.78 13.58 9.99
CA MET A 139 8.16 12.65 8.91
C MET A 139 7.81 13.13 7.50
N LEU A 140 7.03 14.21 7.36
CA LEU A 140 6.73 14.89 6.10
C LEU A 140 7.28 16.33 6.04
N GLY A 141 7.75 16.88 7.17
CA GLY A 141 8.30 18.23 7.30
C GLY A 141 9.82 18.31 7.08
N GLU A 142 10.44 19.41 7.52
CA GLU A 142 11.90 19.66 7.41
C GLU A 142 12.76 18.59 8.10
N ASN A 143 12.23 17.96 9.15
CA ASN A 143 12.88 16.88 9.88
C ASN A 143 12.67 15.48 9.26
N ASN A 144 12.14 15.38 8.03
CA ASN A 144 12.05 14.09 7.34
C ASN A 144 13.48 13.57 7.08
N PRO A 145 13.87 12.40 7.59
CA PRO A 145 15.22 11.86 7.36
C PRO A 145 15.57 11.73 5.87
N MET A 146 14.57 11.55 5.00
CA MET A 146 14.77 11.48 3.55
C MET A 146 15.09 12.84 2.90
N LYS A 147 14.95 13.97 3.61
CA LYS A 147 15.45 15.28 3.15
C LYS A 147 16.96 15.42 3.37
N ASN A 148 17.56 14.65 4.28
CA ASN A 148 19.01 14.59 4.41
C ASN A 148 19.58 13.79 3.21
N PRO A 149 20.44 14.39 2.36
CA PRO A 149 20.98 13.75 1.17
C PRO A 149 21.71 12.42 1.45
N GLU A 150 22.41 12.31 2.58
CA GLU A 150 23.17 11.11 2.93
C GLU A 150 22.25 9.94 3.28
N ILE A 151 21.19 10.20 4.05
CA ILE A 151 20.19 9.19 4.41
C ILE A 151 19.41 8.76 3.16
N ALA A 152 19.06 9.71 2.30
CA ALA A 152 18.41 9.42 1.02
C ALA A 152 19.32 8.57 0.11
N LYS A 153 20.61 8.91 0.01
CA LYS A 153 21.62 8.16 -0.75
C LYS A 153 21.79 6.75 -0.18
N LYS A 154 21.93 6.60 1.14
CA LYS A 154 22.05 5.30 1.82
C LYS A 154 20.80 4.43 1.60
N SER A 155 19.60 5.00 1.74
CA SER A 155 18.34 4.29 1.46
C SER A 155 18.22 3.91 -0.02
N GLY A 156 18.67 4.79 -0.92
CA GLY A 156 18.72 4.55 -2.36
C GLY A 156 19.65 3.40 -2.72
N LEU A 157 20.87 3.39 -2.17
CA LEU A 157 21.86 2.33 -2.36
C LEU A 157 21.37 0.99 -1.81
N ALA A 158 20.77 0.96 -0.62
CA ALA A 158 20.20 -0.25 -0.04
C ALA A 158 19.05 -0.85 -0.88
N LYS A 159 18.38 -0.03 -1.71
CA LYS A 159 17.32 -0.48 -2.63
C LYS A 159 17.84 -0.76 -4.04
N LYS A 160 18.95 -0.14 -4.44
CA LYS A 160 19.55 -0.31 -5.76
C LYS A 160 20.04 -1.76 -5.89
N GLY A 161 19.51 -2.48 -6.88
CA GLY A 161 19.84 -3.89 -7.08
C GLY A 161 19.02 -4.89 -6.27
N ARG A 162 18.14 -4.43 -5.34
CA ARG A 162 17.21 -5.35 -4.67
C ARG A 162 16.17 -5.87 -5.66
N ILE A 163 16.37 -7.11 -6.11
CA ILE A 163 15.38 -7.83 -6.92
C ILE A 163 14.24 -8.23 -5.98
N GLN A 164 13.05 -7.70 -6.22
CA GLN A 164 11.87 -8.15 -5.49
C GLN A 164 11.57 -9.60 -5.85
N THR A 165 11.44 -10.44 -4.83
CA THR A 165 11.08 -11.85 -5.01
C THR A 165 9.69 -11.96 -5.66
N LEU A 166 9.41 -13.09 -6.32
CA LEU A 166 8.10 -13.33 -6.93
C LEU A 166 6.98 -13.26 -5.89
N GLU A 167 7.24 -13.76 -4.68
CA GLU A 167 6.32 -13.72 -3.55
C GLU A 167 6.06 -12.28 -3.05
N GLU A 168 7.10 -11.45 -2.91
CA GLU A 168 6.94 -10.03 -2.54
C GLU A 168 6.08 -9.27 -3.56
N ARG A 169 6.26 -9.55 -4.87
CA ARG A 169 5.43 -8.95 -5.94
C ARG A 169 4.00 -9.45 -5.86
N PHE A 170 3.81 -10.75 -5.65
CA PHE A 170 2.49 -11.37 -5.54
C PHE A 170 1.69 -10.83 -4.35
N ASN A 171 2.31 -10.75 -3.16
CA ASN A 171 1.68 -10.21 -1.96
C ASN A 171 1.35 -8.72 -2.09
N ARG A 172 2.21 -7.95 -2.75
CA ARG A 172 1.90 -6.55 -3.09
C ARG A 172 0.68 -6.47 -4.01
N GLY A 173 0.62 -7.28 -5.06
CA GLY A 173 -0.53 -7.36 -5.97
C GLY A 173 -1.83 -7.73 -5.25
N LYS A 174 -1.79 -8.72 -4.35
CA LYS A 174 -2.93 -9.11 -3.49
C LYS A 174 -3.48 -7.95 -2.68
N SER A 175 -2.62 -7.08 -2.14
CA SER A 175 -3.06 -5.94 -1.33
C SER A 175 -3.88 -4.90 -2.11
N PHE A 176 -3.79 -4.88 -3.44
CA PHE A 176 -4.53 -3.95 -4.32
C PHE A 176 -5.65 -4.64 -5.12
N ARG A 177 -5.61 -5.97 -5.28
CA ARG A 177 -6.64 -6.72 -6.02
C ARG A 177 -7.99 -6.59 -5.30
N GLY A 178 -9.02 -6.20 -6.04
CA GLY A 178 -10.39 -6.02 -5.52
C GLY A 178 -10.64 -4.71 -4.76
N LYS A 179 -9.62 -3.87 -4.53
CA LYS A 179 -9.83 -2.56 -3.93
C LYS A 179 -10.26 -1.56 -5.00
N HIS A 180 -11.56 -1.26 -5.05
CA HIS A 180 -12.06 -0.17 -5.86
C HIS A 180 -11.66 1.17 -5.24
N LEU A 181 -11.04 2.05 -6.03
CA LEU A 181 -10.79 3.42 -5.61
C LEU A 181 -12.14 4.12 -5.42
N SER A 182 -12.30 4.81 -4.28
CA SER A 182 -13.49 5.62 -4.03
C SER A 182 -13.66 6.67 -5.14
N ALA A 183 -14.90 7.08 -5.43
CA ALA A 183 -15.17 8.11 -6.43
C ALA A 183 -14.37 9.39 -6.16
N THR A 184 -14.32 9.82 -4.90
CA THR A 184 -13.52 10.97 -4.44
C THR A 184 -12.02 10.82 -4.69
N HIS A 185 -11.48 9.60 -4.54
CA HIS A 185 -10.07 9.34 -4.81
C HIS A 185 -9.78 9.33 -6.31
N ARG A 186 -10.67 8.75 -7.12
CA ARG A 186 -10.58 8.80 -8.59
C ARG A 186 -10.63 10.24 -9.11
N GLU A 187 -11.49 11.07 -8.54
CA GLU A 187 -11.59 12.49 -8.88
C GLU A 187 -10.30 13.25 -8.56
N LYS A 188 -9.68 13.00 -7.40
CA LYS A 188 -8.38 13.60 -7.03
C LYS A 188 -7.27 13.20 -7.99
N ILE A 189 -7.19 11.92 -8.38
CA ILE A 189 -6.23 11.45 -9.39
C ILE A 189 -6.49 12.14 -10.73
N SER A 190 -7.75 12.23 -11.16
CA SER A 190 -8.15 12.91 -12.40
C SER A 190 -7.74 14.38 -12.40
N LYS A 191 -8.04 15.12 -11.32
CA LYS A 191 -7.64 16.54 -11.16
C LYS A 191 -6.11 16.68 -11.18
N ALA A 192 -5.37 15.81 -10.49
CA ALA A 192 -3.91 15.84 -10.50
C ALA A 192 -3.35 15.60 -11.92
N ILE A 193 -3.89 14.65 -12.67
CA ILE A 193 -3.50 14.39 -14.07
C ILE A 193 -3.84 15.58 -14.97
N LYS A 194 -5.00 16.21 -14.79
CA LYS A 194 -5.40 17.42 -15.54
C LYS A 194 -4.48 18.60 -15.24
N ASN A 195 -4.12 18.81 -13.98
CA ASN A 195 -3.25 19.91 -13.53
C ASN A 195 -1.81 19.78 -14.04
N LEU A 196 -1.35 18.57 -14.35
CA LEU A 196 -0.07 18.40 -15.04
C LEU A 196 -0.07 19.06 -16.43
N GLY A 197 -1.23 19.31 -17.03
CA GLY A 197 -1.36 20.04 -18.30
C GLY A 197 -0.42 19.48 -19.37
N ASN A 198 0.32 20.37 -20.03
CA ASN A 198 1.31 20.00 -21.06
C ASN A 198 2.58 19.35 -20.50
N ARG A 199 2.80 19.41 -19.18
CA ARG A 199 3.92 18.71 -18.50
C ARG A 199 3.63 17.23 -18.28
N HIS A 200 2.40 16.77 -18.53
CA HIS A 200 2.09 15.35 -18.42
C HIS A 200 2.93 14.55 -19.44
N PRO A 201 3.69 13.53 -19.02
CA PRO A 201 4.58 12.76 -19.91
C PRO A 201 3.91 12.23 -21.18
N MET A 202 2.64 11.81 -21.09
CA MET A 202 1.87 11.32 -22.24
C MET A 202 1.39 12.41 -23.22
N ARG A 203 1.47 13.69 -22.87
CA ARG A 203 1.17 14.80 -23.79
C ARG A 203 2.40 15.27 -24.56
N ILE A 204 3.60 14.99 -24.07
CA ILE A 204 4.86 15.29 -24.75
C ILE A 204 5.11 14.20 -25.82
N PRO A 205 5.07 14.50 -27.13
CA PRO A 205 5.08 13.48 -28.19
C PRO A 205 6.25 12.51 -28.11
N ARG A 206 7.46 13.02 -27.82
CA ARG A 206 8.68 12.21 -27.68
C ARG A 206 8.58 11.22 -26.51
N ILE A 207 8.10 11.67 -25.35
CA ILE A 207 7.97 10.80 -24.17
C ILE A 207 6.83 9.80 -24.36
N LYS A 208 5.70 10.23 -24.93
CA LYS A 208 4.59 9.35 -25.32
C LYS A 208 5.09 8.23 -26.23
N ALA A 209 5.87 8.55 -27.26
CA ALA A 209 6.43 7.55 -28.17
C ALA A 209 7.36 6.55 -27.45
N ILE A 210 8.22 7.02 -26.55
CA ILE A 210 9.10 6.15 -25.74
C ILE A 210 8.28 5.22 -24.83
N GLN A 211 7.30 5.77 -24.12
CA GLN A 211 6.42 4.99 -23.23
C GLN A 211 5.60 3.97 -24.02
N MET A 212 5.11 4.35 -25.19
CA MET A 212 4.39 3.43 -26.07
C MET A 212 5.27 2.33 -26.62
N LYS A 213 6.53 2.61 -27.01
CA LYS A 213 7.49 1.56 -27.39
C LYS A 213 7.74 0.59 -26.23
N LYS A 214 7.93 1.11 -25.01
CA LYS A 214 8.06 0.29 -23.80
C LYS A 214 6.82 -0.57 -23.57
N TRP A 215 5.65 0.06 -23.58
CA TRP A 215 4.38 -0.64 -23.40
C TRP A 215 4.22 -1.72 -24.45
N ALA A 216 4.40 -1.43 -25.74
CA ALA A 216 4.28 -2.39 -26.83
C ALA A 216 5.24 -3.59 -26.68
N ARG A 217 6.48 -3.36 -26.21
CA ARG A 217 7.42 -4.45 -25.88
C ARG A 217 6.93 -5.33 -24.73
N THR A 218 6.34 -4.72 -23.69
CA THR A 218 5.93 -5.39 -22.45
C THR A 218 4.50 -5.95 -22.45
N SER A 219 3.59 -5.36 -23.23
CA SER A 219 2.15 -5.63 -23.20
C SER A 219 1.78 -6.96 -23.85
N GLY A 220 2.78 -7.79 -24.13
CA GLY A 220 2.60 -9.01 -24.87
C GLY A 220 1.92 -8.70 -26.19
N LEU A 221 2.50 -7.83 -27.04
CA LEU A 221 2.29 -7.98 -28.48
C LEU A 221 2.63 -9.46 -28.76
N LYS A 222 1.57 -10.27 -28.81
CA LYS A 222 1.66 -11.73 -28.81
C LYS A 222 2.27 -12.13 -30.13
N GLU A 223 2.63 -13.39 -30.23
CA GLU A 223 2.80 -13.98 -31.55
C GLU A 223 1.58 -13.69 -32.42
N PRO A 224 1.75 -13.61 -33.75
CA PRO A 224 0.66 -13.33 -34.65
C PRO A 224 -0.52 -14.26 -34.39
N ASN A 225 -1.73 -13.72 -34.30
CA ASN A 225 -2.93 -14.51 -34.14
C ASN A 225 -3.25 -15.29 -35.45
N LYS A 226 -4.19 -16.24 -35.40
CA LYS A 226 -4.52 -17.06 -36.57
C LYS A 226 -4.95 -16.20 -37.79
N PRO A 227 -5.91 -15.26 -37.65
CA PRO A 227 -6.27 -14.33 -38.73
C PRO A 227 -5.10 -13.51 -39.29
N GLU A 228 -4.19 -13.02 -38.43
CA GLU A 228 -3.00 -12.26 -38.86
C GLU A 228 -2.05 -13.14 -39.68
N ARG A 229 -1.81 -14.38 -39.29
CA ARG A 229 -0.98 -15.32 -40.08
C ARG A 229 -1.59 -15.60 -41.44
N GLU A 230 -2.91 -15.75 -41.48
CA GLU A 230 -3.64 -16.01 -42.73
C GLU A 230 -3.58 -14.81 -43.67
N LEU A 231 -3.82 -13.60 -43.14
CA LEU A 231 -3.67 -12.37 -43.92
C LEU A 231 -2.23 -12.16 -44.38
N ASP A 232 -1.23 -12.44 -43.53
CA ASP A 232 0.19 -12.36 -43.92
C ASP A 232 0.51 -13.32 -45.07
N ARG A 233 0.01 -14.57 -45.03
CA ARG A 233 0.15 -15.54 -46.13
C ARG A 233 -0.38 -14.98 -47.45
N ILE A 234 -1.59 -14.41 -47.44
CA ILE A 234 -2.20 -13.80 -48.63
C ILE A 234 -1.36 -12.61 -49.12
N LEU A 235 -0.93 -11.74 -48.21
CA LEU A 235 -0.11 -10.58 -48.55
C LEU A 235 1.25 -10.98 -49.13
N GLN A 236 1.92 -11.98 -48.57
CA GLN A 236 3.20 -12.47 -49.12
C GLN A 236 3.02 -13.16 -50.47
N SER A 237 1.86 -13.78 -50.73
CA SER A 237 1.53 -14.37 -52.03
C SER A 237 1.28 -13.32 -53.12
N LEU A 238 0.66 -12.18 -52.77
CA LEU A 238 0.35 -11.11 -53.73
C LEU A 238 1.49 -10.10 -53.90
N PHE A 239 2.11 -9.70 -52.79
CA PHE A 239 3.10 -8.61 -52.72
C PHE A 239 4.30 -9.06 -51.87
N PRO A 240 5.11 -9.99 -52.38
CA PRO A 240 6.20 -10.59 -51.62
C PRO A 240 7.15 -9.52 -51.09
N LYS A 241 7.39 -9.52 -49.76
CA LYS A 241 8.27 -8.57 -49.07
C LYS A 241 7.83 -7.10 -49.11
N GLU A 242 6.61 -6.79 -49.53
CA GLU A 242 6.13 -5.40 -49.57
C GLU A 242 5.35 -4.99 -48.33
N TYR A 243 4.72 -5.94 -47.64
CA TYR A 243 4.03 -5.72 -46.38
C TYR A 243 4.65 -6.56 -45.26
N LYS A 244 4.59 -6.01 -44.05
CA LYS A 244 5.07 -6.69 -42.86
C LYS A 244 4.14 -6.45 -41.68
N LEU A 245 3.85 -7.52 -40.95
CA LEU A 245 3.18 -7.44 -39.66
C LEU A 245 4.04 -6.66 -38.65
N ASN A 246 3.41 -5.70 -37.98
CA ASN A 246 4.04 -4.74 -37.07
C ASN A 246 4.31 -5.37 -35.69
N THR A 247 5.36 -6.19 -35.64
CA THR A 247 5.73 -6.97 -34.46
C THR A 247 6.80 -6.29 -33.59
N LYS A 248 7.08 -6.87 -32.41
CA LYS A 248 7.98 -6.33 -31.37
C LYS A 248 9.36 -5.87 -31.86
N LYS A 249 9.93 -6.51 -32.88
CA LYS A 249 11.31 -6.22 -33.33
C LYS A 249 11.42 -4.83 -33.95
N ARG A 250 10.41 -4.39 -34.71
CA ARG A 250 10.40 -3.08 -35.40
C ARG A 250 9.00 -2.50 -35.39
N ILE A 251 8.64 -1.89 -34.26
CA ILE A 251 7.30 -1.33 -34.05
C ILE A 251 7.19 0.06 -34.67
N LEU A 252 6.34 0.20 -35.68
CA LEU A 252 5.86 1.49 -36.17
C LEU A 252 4.72 1.99 -35.25
N ILE A 253 4.81 3.23 -34.79
CA ILE A 253 3.78 3.89 -33.98
C ILE A 253 3.40 5.19 -34.66
N LEU A 254 2.13 5.35 -35.02
CA LEU A 254 1.58 6.52 -35.71
C LEU A 254 0.52 7.18 -34.81
N GLY A 255 0.74 8.44 -34.40
CA GLY A 255 -0.16 9.17 -33.49
C GLY A 255 -0.34 8.57 -32.09
N GLY A 256 0.37 7.48 -31.80
CA GLY A 256 0.15 6.64 -30.62
C GLY A 256 -0.80 5.47 -30.85
N LYS A 257 -0.89 4.99 -32.09
CA LYS A 257 -1.51 3.72 -32.47
C LYS A 257 -0.47 2.83 -33.15
N ILE A 258 -0.64 1.53 -33.03
CA ILE A 258 0.19 0.51 -33.68
C ILE A 258 -0.70 -0.10 -34.76
N PRO A 259 -0.43 0.15 -36.05
CA PRO A 259 -1.13 -0.53 -37.13
C PRO A 259 -0.72 -1.99 -37.22
N ASP A 260 -1.59 -2.86 -37.74
CA ASP A 260 -1.32 -4.30 -37.82
C ASP A 260 -0.28 -4.59 -38.90
N PHE A 261 -0.54 -4.21 -40.15
CA PHE A 261 0.38 -4.40 -41.27
C PHE A 261 0.83 -3.07 -41.85
N VAL A 262 2.12 -2.99 -42.16
CA VAL A 262 2.78 -1.79 -42.68
C VAL A 262 3.43 -2.14 -44.00
N ASN A 263 3.19 -1.32 -45.03
CA ASN A 263 3.96 -1.41 -46.25
C ASN A 263 5.40 -0.93 -46.01
N ILE A 264 6.39 -1.71 -46.45
CA ILE A 264 7.81 -1.48 -46.19
C ILE A 264 8.61 -1.06 -47.43
N ASN A 265 7.96 -0.86 -48.59
CA ASN A 265 8.60 -0.45 -49.84
C ASN A 265 8.74 1.09 -49.98
N GLY A 266 8.35 1.85 -48.96
CA GLY A 266 8.35 3.32 -48.96
C GLY A 266 6.98 3.96 -49.23
N LYS A 267 5.99 3.21 -49.74
CA LYS A 267 4.60 3.68 -49.87
C LYS A 267 3.96 3.80 -48.48
N LYS A 268 3.29 4.93 -48.20
CA LYS A 268 2.54 5.14 -46.95
C LYS A 268 1.19 4.40 -46.95
N LYS A 269 1.23 3.07 -46.92
CA LYS A 269 0.04 2.20 -46.87
C LYS A 269 0.02 1.34 -45.61
N LEU A 270 -1.16 1.23 -45.00
CA LEU A 270 -1.44 0.39 -43.82
C LEU A 270 -2.60 -0.55 -44.13
N ILE A 271 -2.57 -1.72 -43.49
CA ILE A 271 -3.71 -2.63 -43.45
C ILE A 271 -4.00 -2.94 -41.98
N GLU A 272 -5.25 -2.80 -41.56
CA GLU A 272 -5.73 -3.15 -40.22
C GLU A 272 -6.68 -4.34 -40.31
N LEU A 273 -6.53 -5.30 -39.41
CA LEU A 273 -7.31 -6.53 -39.34
C LEU A 273 -8.28 -6.46 -38.16
N TYR A 274 -9.57 -6.30 -38.47
CA TYR A 274 -10.63 -6.21 -37.48
C TYR A 274 -11.22 -7.59 -37.21
N GLY A 275 -11.05 -8.09 -35.99
CA GLY A 275 -11.81 -9.25 -35.51
C GLY A 275 -13.29 -8.92 -35.34
N ASP A 276 -14.18 -9.75 -35.90
CA ASP A 276 -15.64 -9.51 -35.94
C ASP A 276 -16.27 -9.36 -34.55
N TYR A 277 -15.75 -10.10 -33.57
CA TYR A 277 -16.21 -10.01 -32.17
C TYR A 277 -15.69 -8.75 -31.47
N TRP A 278 -14.37 -8.51 -31.52
CA TRP A 278 -13.71 -7.45 -30.75
C TRP A 278 -14.00 -6.04 -31.29
N HIS A 279 -14.30 -5.93 -32.59
CA HIS A 279 -14.56 -4.67 -33.26
C HIS A 279 -16.03 -4.47 -33.64
N ARG A 280 -16.95 -5.31 -33.14
CA ARG A 280 -18.38 -5.18 -33.42
C ARG A 280 -18.90 -3.77 -33.11
N GLY A 281 -19.57 -3.14 -34.08
CA GLY A 281 -20.13 -1.80 -33.94
C GLY A 281 -19.12 -0.65 -34.02
N GLN A 282 -17.83 -0.94 -34.26
CA GLN A 282 -16.85 0.10 -34.54
C GLN A 282 -16.91 0.49 -36.02
N ASP A 283 -16.82 1.80 -36.28
CA ASP A 283 -16.75 2.35 -37.63
C ASP A 283 -15.30 2.34 -38.15
N PRO A 284 -14.97 1.57 -39.21
CA PRO A 284 -13.64 1.53 -39.81
C PRO A 284 -13.14 2.90 -40.29
N ASN A 285 -14.05 3.80 -40.71
CA ASN A 285 -13.67 5.10 -41.26
C ASN A 285 -12.98 5.98 -40.22
N LYS A 286 -13.31 5.83 -38.93
CA LYS A 286 -12.61 6.55 -37.85
C LYS A 286 -11.13 6.21 -37.82
N ARG A 287 -10.77 4.93 -38.03
CA ARG A 287 -9.37 4.48 -38.05
C ARG A 287 -8.66 4.92 -39.33
N ILE A 288 -9.34 4.82 -40.47
CA ILE A 288 -8.83 5.29 -41.77
C ILE A 288 -8.52 6.79 -41.72
N ASN A 289 -9.49 7.60 -41.28
CA ASN A 289 -9.33 9.05 -41.15
C ASN A 289 -8.24 9.41 -40.13
N TYR A 290 -8.14 8.65 -39.04
CA TYR A 290 -7.07 8.84 -38.06
C TYR A 290 -5.67 8.66 -38.66
N PHE A 291 -5.43 7.68 -39.53
CA PHE A 291 -4.11 7.54 -40.15
C PHE A 291 -3.92 8.46 -41.36
N LYS A 292 -5.00 8.84 -42.04
CA LYS A 292 -4.99 9.80 -43.15
C LYS A 292 -4.38 11.14 -42.75
N GLN A 293 -4.60 11.60 -41.52
CA GLN A 293 -3.99 12.85 -41.01
C GLN A 293 -2.44 12.81 -40.97
N PHE A 294 -1.83 11.62 -40.96
CA PHE A 294 -0.38 11.42 -41.03
C PHE A 294 0.11 11.12 -42.47
N GLY A 295 -0.77 11.23 -43.46
CA GLY A 295 -0.50 10.94 -44.87
C GLY A 295 -0.44 9.44 -45.19
N TRP A 296 -1.10 8.59 -44.41
CA TRP A 296 -1.16 7.15 -44.65
C TRP A 296 -2.53 6.74 -45.22
N ASN A 297 -2.52 5.99 -46.32
CA ASN A 297 -3.69 5.30 -46.84
C ASN A 297 -3.89 4.01 -46.04
N THR A 298 -5.08 3.81 -45.49
CA THR A 298 -5.37 2.63 -44.64
C THR A 298 -6.54 1.86 -45.22
N MET A 299 -6.40 0.54 -45.30
CA MET A 299 -7.49 -0.38 -45.59
C MET A 299 -7.80 -1.19 -44.33
N VAL A 300 -9.09 -1.31 -44.00
CA VAL A 300 -9.55 -2.20 -42.93
C VAL A 300 -10.14 -3.45 -43.56
N ILE A 301 -9.69 -4.61 -43.07
CA ILE A 301 -10.15 -5.94 -43.46
C ILE A 301 -10.82 -6.56 -42.25
N TRP A 302 -12.04 -7.04 -42.40
CA TRP A 302 -12.72 -7.81 -41.36
C TRP A 302 -12.31 -9.28 -41.42
N GLU A 303 -12.25 -9.94 -40.27
CA GLU A 303 -11.86 -11.34 -40.14
C GLU A 303 -12.71 -12.27 -41.02
N LYS A 304 -14.03 -12.07 -41.09
CA LYS A 304 -14.90 -12.82 -42.02
C LYS A 304 -14.52 -12.71 -43.50
N GLU A 305 -13.89 -11.61 -43.93
CA GLU A 305 -13.46 -11.43 -45.33
C GLU A 305 -12.33 -12.40 -45.70
N LEU A 306 -11.59 -12.92 -44.71
CA LEU A 306 -10.58 -13.96 -44.94
C LEU A 306 -11.19 -15.28 -45.45
N LYS A 307 -12.51 -15.50 -45.26
CA LYS A 307 -13.22 -16.67 -45.79
C LYS A 307 -13.48 -16.57 -47.29
N GLU A 308 -13.49 -15.35 -47.85
CA GLU A 308 -13.75 -15.08 -49.26
C GLU A 308 -12.44 -14.65 -49.97
N GLU A 309 -11.43 -15.53 -49.93
CA GLU A 309 -10.04 -15.21 -50.32
C GLU A 309 -9.94 -14.55 -51.71
N SER A 310 -10.66 -15.04 -52.72
CA SER A 310 -10.62 -14.48 -54.08
C SER A 310 -11.08 -13.02 -54.14
N LYS A 311 -12.19 -12.67 -53.46
CA LYS A 311 -12.68 -11.28 -53.40
C LYS A 311 -11.73 -10.40 -52.61
N LEU A 312 -11.17 -10.93 -51.52
CA LEU A 312 -10.20 -10.21 -50.71
C LEU A 312 -8.91 -9.90 -51.51
N LYS A 313 -8.41 -10.85 -52.30
CA LYS A 313 -7.25 -10.67 -53.19
C LYS A 313 -7.46 -9.52 -54.17
N ILE A 314 -8.61 -9.49 -54.86
CA ILE A 314 -8.97 -8.41 -55.78
C ILE A 314 -8.97 -7.05 -55.06
N ARG A 315 -9.59 -6.99 -53.87
CA ARG A 315 -9.66 -5.75 -53.08
C ARG A 315 -8.28 -5.29 -52.61
N LEU A 316 -7.41 -6.22 -52.21
CA LEU A 316 -6.02 -5.96 -51.82
C LEU A 316 -5.18 -5.44 -52.99
N THR A 317 -5.28 -6.06 -54.17
CA THR A 317 -4.61 -5.62 -55.40
C THR A 317 -5.03 -4.21 -55.79
N ASN A 318 -6.34 -3.95 -55.83
CA ASN A 318 -6.86 -2.61 -56.09
C ASN A 318 -6.33 -1.57 -55.08
N PHE A 319 -6.28 -1.92 -53.80
CA PHE A 319 -5.71 -1.03 -52.78
C PHE A 319 -4.19 -0.84 -52.96
N HIS A 320 -3.46 -1.88 -53.38
CA HIS A 320 -2.02 -1.84 -53.59
C HIS A 320 -1.62 -1.00 -54.83
N GLU A 321 -2.40 -1.08 -55.90
CA GLU A 321 -2.14 -0.37 -57.15
C GLU A 321 -2.56 1.08 -57.10
N ARG A 322 -3.67 1.41 -56.40
CA ARG A 322 -4.11 2.81 -56.23
C ARG A 322 -3.00 3.64 -55.61
N GLY A 323 -2.40 4.53 -56.40
CA GLY A 323 -1.39 5.48 -55.92
C GLY A 323 -1.94 6.38 -54.82
N ILE A 324 -1.06 7.14 -54.15
CA ILE A 324 -1.47 8.30 -53.35
C ILE A 324 -1.84 9.44 -54.33
N ASP A 325 -2.67 9.15 -55.32
CA ASP A 325 -3.04 10.16 -56.31
C ASP A 325 -4.31 10.85 -55.85
N SER A 326 -4.13 11.89 -55.05
CA SER A 326 -5.21 12.77 -54.61
C SER A 326 -4.94 14.23 -54.98
N ARG A 327 -3.99 14.49 -55.89
CA ARG A 327 -3.64 15.87 -56.29
C ARG A 327 -3.30 16.08 -57.78
N LEU A 328 -3.27 15.07 -58.66
CA LEU A 328 -2.94 15.31 -60.08
C LEU A 328 -4.06 15.03 -61.10
N ASN A 329 -5.20 14.44 -60.73
CA ASN A 329 -6.26 14.13 -61.69
C ASN A 329 -7.47 15.09 -61.71
N LEU A 330 -7.38 16.27 -61.09
CA LEU A 330 -8.42 17.32 -61.19
C LEU A 330 -8.04 18.49 -62.11
N CYS A 331 -6.85 18.50 -62.72
CA CYS A 331 -6.40 19.60 -63.60
C CYS A 331 -6.27 19.24 -65.09
N LYS A 332 -6.74 18.06 -65.55
CA LYS A 332 -6.66 17.65 -66.98
C LYS A 332 -8.01 17.35 -67.66
N ILE A 333 -9.13 17.83 -67.12
CA ILE A 333 -10.45 17.76 -67.79
C ILE A 333 -10.99 19.18 -68.08
N ARG A 334 -10.11 20.18 -68.20
CA ARG A 334 -10.45 21.52 -68.67
C ARG A 334 -9.31 22.13 -69.48
N SER A 335 -9.18 21.67 -70.72
CA SER A 335 -8.64 22.41 -71.87
C SER A 335 -8.68 21.48 -73.07
#